data_AF-F3Z0I2-F1
#
_entry.id   AF-F3Z0I2-F1
#
_cell.length_a   1.000
_cell.length_b   1.000
_cell.length_c   1.000
_cell.angle_alpha   90.00
_cell.angle_beta   90.00
_cell.angle_gamma   90.00
#
_symmetry.space_group_name_H-M   'P 1'
#
loop_
_entity.id
_entity.type
_entity.pdbx_description
1 polymer ?
#
loop_
_entity_poly.entity_id
_entity_poly.type
_entity_poly.pdbx_seq_one_letter_code
_entity_poly.pdbx_strand_id
1 'polypeptide(L)'
;MYGRQAGAALEMMQEHVKPYRCYSRPTKDMKVASDNRKRDDCKPGRRVQIVLKQDQRTGKTVAGIIGQVLTSSPYHSRGIKVRLTDGRVGRVAHFEEDDAAKNHSS
;
A
#
# COMPACT_ATOMS: atom_id res chain seq x y z
N MET A 1 10.81 -76.05 5.90
CA MET A 1 10.55 -74.81 5.14
C MET A 1 10.84 -73.64 6.05
N TYR A 2 12.09 -73.20 6.08
CA TYR A 2 12.54 -72.16 7.03
C TYR A 2 11.94 -70.81 6.66
N GLY A 3 11.44 -70.11 7.67
CA GLY A 3 10.95 -68.76 7.57
C GLY A 3 12.00 -67.81 7.00
N ARG A 4 11.52 -66.85 6.21
CA ARG A 4 12.32 -65.70 5.81
C ARG A 4 11.70 -64.48 6.46
N GLN A 5 12.19 -64.17 7.65
CA GLN A 5 12.05 -62.86 8.24
C GLN A 5 12.79 -61.86 7.35
N ALA A 6 12.09 -60.81 6.95
CA ALA A 6 12.68 -59.54 6.56
C ALA A 6 12.06 -58.46 7.45
N GLY A 7 12.76 -58.11 8.53
CA GLY A 7 12.74 -56.72 9.01
C GLY A 7 13.53 -55.86 8.01
N ALA A 8 13.49 -54.54 8.00
CA ALA A 8 13.03 -53.57 8.97
C ALA A 8 12.94 -52.20 8.25
N ALA A 9 12.26 -51.25 8.89
CA ALA A 9 12.40 -49.77 8.82
C ALA A 9 10.98 -49.16 8.85
N LEU A 10 10.51 -48.69 10.00
CA LEU A 10 10.80 -47.36 10.56
C LEU A 10 10.20 -46.24 9.71
N GLU A 11 8.97 -45.85 10.06
CA GLU A 11 8.46 -44.47 9.97
C GLU A 11 7.20 -44.41 10.86
N MET A 12 7.35 -44.16 12.16
CA MET A 12 7.41 -42.85 12.81
C MET A 12 6.20 -41.94 12.56
N MET A 13 5.52 -41.67 13.68
CA MET A 13 4.73 -40.46 13.99
C MET A 13 3.34 -40.31 13.38
N GLN A 14 2.36 -40.68 14.20
CA GLN A 14 1.14 -39.88 14.38
C GLN A 14 1.50 -38.39 14.39
N GLU A 15 0.96 -37.60 13.46
CA GLU A 15 0.68 -36.19 13.73
C GLU A 15 -0.32 -35.62 12.73
N HIS A 16 -1.59 -35.62 13.17
CA HIS A 16 -2.41 -34.42 13.19
C HIS A 16 -2.34 -33.54 11.93
N VAL A 17 -3.06 -33.91 10.87
CA VAL A 17 -3.36 -33.00 9.76
C VAL A 17 -4.27 -31.90 10.31
N LYS A 18 -3.68 -30.82 10.86
CA LYS A 18 -4.44 -29.62 11.18
C LYS A 18 -5.04 -29.12 9.86
N PRO A 19 -6.37 -28.92 9.79
CA PRO A 19 -6.95 -28.16 8.70
C PRO A 19 -6.50 -26.72 8.91
N TYR A 20 -5.33 -26.37 8.40
CA TYR A 20 -5.02 -24.98 8.16
C TYR A 20 -5.97 -24.55 7.06
N ARG A 21 -7.09 -24.01 7.53
CA ARG A 21 -7.88 -22.96 6.90
C ARG A 21 -6.89 -21.92 6.38
N CYS A 22 -6.28 -22.19 5.24
CA CYS A 22 -5.52 -21.20 4.51
C CYS A 22 -6.59 -20.33 3.87
N TYR A 23 -7.09 -19.40 4.68
CA TYR A 23 -7.85 -18.26 4.24
C TYR A 23 -7.24 -17.79 2.92
N SER A 24 -8.00 -18.04 1.85
CA SER A 24 -8.10 -17.21 0.67
C SER A 24 -6.87 -16.34 0.46
N ARG A 25 -5.92 -16.80 -0.37
CA ARG A 25 -4.98 -15.88 -1.02
C ARG A 25 -5.86 -14.77 -1.62
N PRO A 26 -5.83 -13.52 -1.11
CA PRO A 26 -6.51 -12.45 -1.82
C PRO A 26 -5.80 -12.38 -3.18
N THR A 27 -6.57 -12.60 -4.25
CA THR A 27 -6.05 -12.52 -5.60
C THR A 27 -5.40 -11.14 -5.77
N LYS A 28 -4.27 -11.14 -6.45
CA LYS A 28 -3.29 -10.04 -6.61
C LYS A 28 -3.87 -8.75 -7.24
N ASP A 29 -5.18 -8.73 -7.48
CA ASP A 29 -5.95 -7.73 -8.21
C ASP A 29 -6.90 -6.92 -7.30
N MET A 30 -6.77 -7.04 -5.97
CA MET A 30 -7.37 -6.06 -5.06
C MET A 30 -6.69 -4.70 -5.28
N LYS A 31 -7.35 -3.88 -6.10
CA LYS A 31 -6.97 -2.51 -6.47
C LYS A 31 -6.80 -1.67 -5.20
N VAL A 32 -5.56 -1.60 -4.69
CA VAL A 32 -5.20 -0.70 -3.59
C VAL A 32 -5.41 0.72 -4.11
N ALA A 33 -6.39 1.42 -3.53
CA ALA A 33 -6.67 2.81 -3.82
C ALA A 33 -5.42 3.63 -3.48
N SER A 34 -4.72 4.09 -4.52
CA SER A 34 -3.74 5.19 -4.54
C SER A 34 -2.85 5.32 -3.28
N ASP A 35 -1.62 4.80 -3.31
CA ASP A 35 -0.70 4.96 -2.17
C ASP A 35 0.02 6.31 -2.24
N ASN A 36 -0.22 7.22 -1.28
CA ASN A 36 0.51 8.49 -1.11
C ASN A 36 2.02 8.34 -0.82
N ARG A 37 2.48 7.10 -0.64
CA ARG A 37 3.88 6.71 -0.42
C ARG A 37 4.61 6.32 -1.70
N LYS A 38 3.89 6.03 -2.79
CA LYS A 38 4.44 5.57 -4.07
C LYS A 38 4.58 6.73 -5.04
N ARG A 39 5.76 6.85 -5.62
CA ARG A 39 6.04 7.91 -6.61
C ARG A 39 5.17 7.80 -7.85
N ASP A 40 4.80 6.59 -8.24
CA ASP A 40 4.00 6.35 -9.45
C ASP A 40 2.64 7.05 -9.41
N ASP A 41 2.02 7.10 -8.22
CA ASP A 41 0.74 7.78 -7.98
C ASP A 41 0.90 9.32 -7.92
N CYS A 42 2.12 9.81 -7.74
CA CYS A 42 2.44 11.22 -7.50
C CYS A 42 3.02 11.88 -8.77
N LYS A 43 2.16 12.18 -9.73
CA LYS A 43 2.54 12.83 -11.00
C LYS A 43 2.33 14.35 -10.93
N PRO A 44 3.21 15.16 -11.56
CA PRO A 44 2.97 16.60 -11.71
C PRO A 44 1.65 16.83 -12.46
N GLY A 45 0.91 17.87 -12.07
CA GLY A 45 -0.44 18.14 -12.58
C GLY A 45 -1.57 17.44 -11.81
N ARG A 46 -1.28 16.53 -10.87
CA ARG A 46 -2.29 15.91 -10.01
C ARG A 46 -2.71 16.85 -8.87
N ARG A 47 -4.01 16.87 -8.55
CA ARG A 47 -4.56 17.55 -7.37
C ARG A 47 -4.30 16.73 -6.12
N VAL A 48 -3.70 17.37 -5.12
CA VAL A 48 -3.32 16.73 -3.87
C VAL A 48 -3.54 17.67 -2.71
N GLN A 49 -3.75 17.08 -1.54
CA GLN A 49 -3.64 17.77 -0.27
C GLN A 49 -2.26 17.50 0.34
N ILE A 50 -1.55 18.59 0.62
CA ILE A 50 -0.23 18.53 1.25
C ILE A 50 -0.27 19.10 2.67
N VAL A 51 0.58 18.56 3.53
CA VAL A 51 0.90 19.15 4.83
C VAL A 51 2.20 19.93 4.69
N LEU A 52 2.13 21.24 4.94
CA LEU A 52 3.31 22.11 4.96
C LEU A 52 4.13 21.85 6.23
N LYS A 53 5.42 22.15 6.19
CA LYS A 53 6.28 22.05 7.39
C LYS A 53 5.75 22.91 8.54
N GLN A 54 5.22 24.10 8.22
CA GLN A 54 4.64 25.03 9.19
C GLN A 54 3.39 24.44 9.87
N ASP A 55 2.63 23.64 9.14
CA ASP A 55 1.38 23.03 9.60
C ASP A 55 1.56 21.63 10.20
N GLN A 56 2.79 21.11 10.34
CA GLN A 56 3.02 19.79 10.94
C GLN A 56 2.51 19.68 12.39
N ARG A 57 2.47 20.80 13.13
CA ARG A 57 1.93 20.84 14.50
C ARG A 57 0.41 20.97 14.54
N THR A 58 -0.18 21.60 13.53
CA THR A 58 -1.62 21.90 13.47
C THR A 58 -2.39 20.85 12.67
N GLY A 59 -1.71 20.05 11.84
CA GLY A 59 -2.31 19.04 10.98
C GLY A 59 -3.10 19.63 9.80
N LYS A 60 -2.97 20.94 9.52
CA LYS A 60 -3.69 21.57 8.41
C LYS A 60 -3.17 21.06 7.08
N THR A 61 -4.10 20.64 6.22
CA THR A 61 -3.82 20.28 4.84
C THR A 61 -4.18 21.42 3.91
N VAL A 62 -3.42 21.52 2.83
CA VAL A 62 -3.60 22.52 1.80
C VAL A 62 -3.78 21.79 0.47
N ALA A 63 -4.92 22.01 -0.17
CA ALA A 63 -5.17 21.53 -1.52
C ALA A 63 -4.33 22.34 -2.53
N GLY A 64 -3.79 21.65 -3.54
CA GLY A 64 -3.04 22.27 -4.61
C GLY A 64 -2.62 21.28 -5.70
N ILE A 65 -1.97 21.80 -6.73
CA ILE A 65 -1.49 21.01 -7.87
C ILE A 65 0.00 20.76 -7.71
N ILE A 66 0.45 19.52 -7.93
CA ILE A 66 1.87 19.18 -7.91
C ILE A 66 2.57 19.87 -9.10
N GLY A 67 3.53 20.76 -8.81
CA GLY A 67 4.42 21.33 -9.80
C GLY A 67 5.67 20.47 -10.01
N GLN A 68 6.32 20.06 -8.92
CA GLN A 68 7.55 19.28 -8.97
C GLN A 68 7.62 18.25 -7.84
N VAL A 69 8.04 17.03 -8.17
CA VAL A 69 8.35 15.99 -7.19
C VAL A 69 9.82 16.10 -6.81
N LEU A 70 10.12 16.32 -5.54
CA LEU A 70 11.50 16.53 -5.05
C LEU A 70 12.17 15.25 -4.54
N THR A 71 11.45 14.13 -4.48
CA THR A 71 12.03 12.88 -4.02
C THR A 71 12.49 11.98 -5.16
N SER A 72 13.69 11.43 -4.98
CA SER A 72 14.36 10.53 -5.92
C SER A 72 13.96 9.07 -5.74
N SER A 73 13.61 8.63 -4.53
CA SER A 73 13.26 7.23 -4.29
C SER A 73 11.82 6.91 -4.70
N PRO A 74 11.54 5.67 -5.10
CA PRO A 74 10.20 5.26 -5.54
C PRO A 74 9.20 5.11 -4.39
N TYR A 75 9.69 4.88 -3.16
CA TYR A 75 8.86 4.65 -1.98
C TYR A 75 9.35 5.45 -0.78
N HIS A 76 8.41 6.14 -0.11
CA HIS A 76 8.68 6.90 1.11
C HIS A 76 7.67 6.59 2.21
N SER A 77 8.15 6.06 3.34
CA SER A 77 7.31 5.67 4.48
C SER A 77 6.45 6.82 5.04
N ARG A 78 6.95 8.05 5.00
CA ARG A 78 6.24 9.26 5.48
C ARG A 78 5.65 10.13 4.36
N GLY A 79 5.48 9.56 3.17
CA GLY A 79 4.95 10.26 2.01
C GLY A 79 6.00 11.06 1.22
N ILE A 80 5.58 11.49 0.04
CA ILE A 80 6.45 12.09 -0.99
C ILE A 80 6.57 13.60 -0.74
N LYS A 81 7.79 14.13 -0.90
CA LYS A 81 8.03 15.57 -0.83
C LYS A 81 7.74 16.17 -2.20
N VAL A 82 6.78 17.08 -2.23
CA VAL A 82 6.36 17.77 -3.44
C VAL A 82 6.43 19.27 -3.27
N ARG A 83 6.66 19.96 -4.38
CA ARG A 83 6.48 21.39 -4.54
C ARG A 83 5.20 21.62 -5.34
N LEU A 84 4.30 22.44 -4.81
CA LEU A 84 3.10 22.86 -5.53
C LEU A 84 3.46 23.89 -6.60
N THR A 85 2.56 24.09 -7.56
CA THR A 85 2.60 25.20 -8.52
C THR A 85 2.69 26.57 -7.83
N ASP A 86 2.11 26.69 -6.63
CA ASP A 86 2.16 27.91 -5.80
C ASP A 86 3.54 28.16 -5.16
N GLY A 87 4.52 27.27 -5.38
CA GLY A 87 5.86 27.35 -4.78
C GLY A 87 5.97 26.79 -3.37
N ARG A 88 4.86 26.39 -2.74
CA ARG A 88 4.82 25.77 -1.40
C ARG A 88 5.37 24.34 -1.42
N VAL A 89 6.10 23.95 -0.37
CA VAL A 89 6.73 22.62 -0.26
C VAL A 89 6.17 21.87 0.94
N GLY A 90 5.73 20.63 0.72
CA GLY A 90 5.12 19.82 1.77
C GLY A 90 5.19 18.31 1.52
N ARG A 91 4.58 17.55 2.41
CA ARG A 91 4.38 16.09 2.28
C ARG A 91 2.97 15.83 1.78
N VAL A 92 2.81 14.93 0.81
CA VAL A 92 1.50 14.51 0.34
C VAL A 92 0.79 13.73 1.44
N ALA A 93 -0.41 14.17 1.82
CA ALA A 93 -1.29 13.48 2.77
C ALA A 93 -2.35 12.68 2.01
N HIS A 94 -3.11 13.35 1.14
CA HIS A 94 -4.21 12.74 0.39
C HIS A 94 -4.18 13.17 -1.07
N PHE A 95 -4.64 12.29 -1.96
CA PHE A 95 -5.02 12.66 -3.31
C PHE A 95 -6.49 13.05 -3.30
N GLU A 96 -6.85 14.14 -3.96
CA GLU A 96 -8.27 14.40 -4.20
C GLU A 96 -8.69 13.53 -5.38
N GLU A 97 -9.61 12.59 -5.14
CA GLU A 97 -10.38 11.98 -6.21
C GLU A 97 -11.43 13.01 -6.61
N ASP A 98 -11.50 13.35 -7.90
CA ASP A 98 -12.58 14.19 -8.40
C ASP A 98 -13.89 13.39 -8.23
N ASP A 99 -14.63 13.65 -7.15
CA ASP A 99 -15.85 12.96 -6.67
C ASP A 99 -17.06 13.06 -7.63
N ALA A 100 -16.85 13.23 -8.92
CA ALA A 100 -17.93 13.51 -9.89
C ALA A 100 -18.80 12.28 -10.27
N ALA A 101 -18.56 11.07 -9.73
CA ALA A 101 -19.21 9.85 -10.24
C ALA A 101 -19.93 8.96 -9.20
N LYS A 102 -20.22 9.42 -7.98
CA LYS A 102 -21.04 8.65 -7.02
C LYS A 102 -22.17 9.46 -6.37
N ASN A 103 -22.96 10.13 -7.20
CA ASN A 103 -24.39 10.22 -6.92
C ASN A 103 -25.01 8.83 -7.17
N HIS A 104 -24.79 7.88 -6.25
CA HIS A 104 -25.72 6.76 -6.10
C HIS A 104 -26.90 7.27 -5.28
N SER A 105 -27.67 8.15 -5.91
CA SER A 105 -29.04 8.46 -5.52
C SER A 105 -29.87 7.22 -5.75
N SER A 106 -30.31 6.54 -4.70
CA SER A 106 -31.60 5.84 -4.56
C SER A 106 -31.73 5.33 -3.13
#